data_AF-A0A6P2IT55-F1
#
_entry.id   AF-A0A6P2IT55-F1
#
_cell.length_a   1.000
_cell.length_b   1.000
_cell.length_c   1.000
_cell.angle_alpha   90.00
_cell.angle_beta   90.00
_cell.angle_gamma   90.00
#
_symmetry.space_group_name_H-M   'P 1'
#
loop_
_entity.id
_entity.type
_entity.pdbx_description
1 polymer ?
#
loop_
_entity_poly.entity_id
_entity_poly.type
_entity_poly.pdbx_seq_one_letter_code
_entity_poly.pdbx_strand_id
1 'polypeptide(L)'
;MKNTTAIALLILTNSAWIASPSYAQHLAFNDGMEIHLPSYENKRANPDGSDSVCVDVNQSETITSICIYNKTSDKVARDNGFIKYGELSPEEKDRIPPLSDDALVYFEAGYSALYEVREEKIGDFIVYEADNTLCDISETSEKRPAVCYVAALAISKKTNSPPAIFVSAVIEPPTPGGRLGKKAEAKINSIKRIIKSIKIAR
;
A
#
# COMPACT_ATOMS: atom_id res chain seq x y z
N MET A 1 60.06 -15.18 -43.68
CA MET A 1 58.94 -16.14 -43.90
C MET A 1 58.34 -16.51 -42.55
N LYS A 2 57.00 -16.65 -42.54
CA LYS A 2 56.09 -17.02 -41.43
C LYS A 2 55.46 -15.85 -40.65
N ASN A 3 54.47 -15.25 -41.31
CA ASN A 3 53.34 -14.56 -40.70
C ASN A 3 52.45 -15.60 -40.01
N THR A 4 52.13 -15.39 -38.74
CA THR A 4 50.88 -15.87 -38.12
C THR A 4 50.76 -15.29 -36.72
N THR A 5 49.58 -14.76 -36.40
CA THR A 5 48.95 -14.44 -35.09
C THR A 5 48.49 -12.99 -35.07
N ALA A 6 47.27 -12.63 -34.69
CA ALA A 6 46.05 -13.36 -34.43
C ALA A 6 44.93 -12.30 -34.60
N ILE A 7 43.86 -12.61 -35.34
CA ILE A 7 42.72 -11.70 -35.48
C ILE A 7 41.94 -11.77 -34.15
N ALA A 8 42.13 -10.77 -33.29
CA ALA A 8 41.34 -10.60 -32.09
C ALA A 8 39.92 -10.15 -32.48
N LEU A 9 38.97 -11.06 -32.31
CA LEU A 9 37.55 -10.83 -32.51
C LEU A 9 37.03 -9.95 -31.35
N LEU A 10 36.86 -8.65 -31.58
CA LEU A 10 36.21 -7.73 -30.65
C LEU A 10 34.70 -7.95 -30.71
N ILE A 11 34.21 -8.88 -29.88
CA ILE A 11 32.78 -8.97 -29.57
C ILE A 11 32.48 -7.84 -28.60
N LEU A 12 31.98 -6.72 -29.14
CA LEU A 12 31.27 -5.69 -28.37
C LEU A 12 29.98 -6.33 -27.86
N THR A 13 30.05 -7.02 -26.72
CA THR A 13 28.86 -7.31 -25.93
C THR A 13 28.31 -5.97 -25.48
N ASN A 14 27.27 -5.50 -26.16
CA ASN A 14 26.37 -4.46 -25.68
C ASN A 14 25.76 -4.97 -24.37
N SER A 15 26.50 -4.78 -23.27
CA SER A 15 26.00 -4.85 -21.92
C SER A 15 25.08 -3.65 -21.77
N ALA A 16 23.87 -3.76 -22.32
CA ALA A 16 22.74 -2.99 -21.85
C ALA A 16 22.50 -3.45 -20.41
N TRP A 17 23.30 -2.93 -19.49
CA TRP A 17 22.88 -2.76 -18.11
C TRP A 17 21.65 -1.86 -18.19
N ILE A 18 20.50 -2.52 -18.35
CA ILE A 18 19.22 -1.96 -17.95
C ILE A 18 19.35 -1.88 -16.43
N ALA A 19 20.02 -0.83 -15.96
CA ALA A 19 19.91 -0.41 -14.59
C ALA A 19 18.45 -0.04 -14.45
N SER A 20 17.66 -0.95 -13.87
CA SER A 20 16.32 -0.61 -13.40
C SER A 20 16.48 0.67 -12.58
N PRO A 21 15.76 1.75 -12.88
CA PRO A 21 15.88 2.99 -12.13
C PRO A 21 15.47 2.69 -10.68
N SER A 22 16.46 2.44 -9.84
CA SER A 22 16.31 2.41 -8.40
C SER A 22 16.09 3.86 -7.98
N TYR A 23 14.83 4.31 -8.01
CA TYR A 23 14.45 5.59 -7.45
C TYR A 23 14.95 5.69 -6.00
N ALA A 24 15.28 6.90 -5.55
CA ALA A 24 15.75 7.12 -4.19
C ALA A 24 14.76 6.51 -3.20
N GLN A 25 15.21 5.52 -2.42
CA GLN A 25 14.43 4.88 -1.34
C GLN A 25 14.05 5.86 -0.22
N HIS A 26 14.46 7.13 -0.33
CA HIS A 26 14.30 8.17 0.65
C HIS A 26 13.31 9.21 0.16
N LEU A 27 12.30 9.50 0.98
CA LEU A 27 11.43 10.65 0.82
C LEU A 27 11.67 11.59 2.00
N ALA A 28 12.22 12.77 1.70
CA ALA A 28 12.43 13.83 2.67
C ALA A 28 11.28 14.83 2.61
N PHE A 29 10.77 15.21 3.77
CA PHE A 29 9.78 16.27 3.95
C PHE A 29 10.46 17.58 4.37
N ASN A 30 9.82 18.70 4.10
CA ASN A 30 10.35 20.04 4.42
C ASN A 30 10.57 20.27 5.93
N ASP A 31 9.98 19.44 6.80
CA ASP A 31 10.15 19.47 8.25
C ASP A 31 11.36 18.65 8.74
N GLY A 32 12.20 18.14 7.82
CA GLY A 32 13.40 17.36 8.13
C GLY A 32 13.13 15.88 8.39
N MET A 33 11.89 15.43 8.28
CA MET A 33 11.54 14.02 8.44
C MET A 33 11.88 13.23 7.17
N GLU A 34 12.53 12.08 7.35
CA GLU A 34 12.89 11.18 6.26
C GLU A 34 12.15 9.85 6.39
N ILE A 35 11.53 9.41 5.30
CA ILE A 35 10.94 8.06 5.21
C ILE A 35 11.79 7.23 4.28
N HIS A 36 12.22 6.09 4.78
CA HIS A 36 12.90 5.06 4.02
C HIS A 36 11.85 4.03 3.60
N LEU A 37 11.65 3.94 2.29
CA LEU A 37 10.78 2.98 1.64
C LEU A 37 11.58 1.77 1.15
N PRO A 38 10.95 0.58 1.05
CA PRO A 38 11.54 -0.54 0.32
C PRO A 38 11.75 -0.17 -1.15
N SER A 39 12.60 -0.92 -1.86
CA SER A 39 12.77 -0.76 -3.31
C SER A 39 11.42 -0.76 -4.03
N TYR A 40 11.17 0.27 -4.84
CA TYR A 40 9.94 0.49 -5.57
C TYR A 40 10.22 0.79 -7.04
N GLU A 41 9.29 0.44 -7.91
CA GLU A 41 9.50 0.51 -9.38
C GLU A 41 9.06 1.84 -9.96
N ASN A 42 8.02 2.46 -9.38
CA ASN A 42 7.41 3.69 -9.88
C ASN A 42 7.19 4.69 -8.75
N LYS A 43 7.46 5.98 -9.03
CA LYS A 43 7.05 7.13 -8.21
C LYS A 43 6.00 7.92 -8.96
N ARG A 44 4.88 8.19 -8.30
CA ARG A 44 3.77 8.99 -8.84
C ARG A 44 3.46 10.11 -7.86
N ALA A 45 3.29 11.33 -8.35
CA ALA A 45 2.57 12.34 -7.60
C ALA A 45 1.10 11.89 -7.54
N ASN A 46 0.45 12.12 -6.40
CA ASN A 46 -0.93 11.69 -6.26
C ASN A 46 -1.85 12.50 -7.21
N PRO A 47 -2.66 11.83 -8.05
CA PRO A 47 -3.53 12.52 -9.01
C PRO A 47 -4.60 13.41 -8.37
N ASP A 48 -4.84 13.29 -7.07
CA ASP A 48 -5.78 14.13 -6.31
C ASP A 48 -5.26 15.56 -6.03
N GLY A 49 -4.03 15.87 -6.45
CA GLY A 49 -3.40 17.19 -6.25
C GLY A 49 -2.92 17.46 -4.82
N SER A 50 -2.92 16.44 -3.95
CA SER A 50 -2.29 16.53 -2.64
C SER A 50 -0.76 16.51 -2.75
N ASP A 51 -0.07 17.10 -1.76
CA ASP A 51 1.40 17.00 -1.60
C ASP A 51 1.86 15.58 -1.21
N SER A 52 1.16 14.55 -1.68
CA SER A 52 1.44 13.17 -1.36
C SER A 52 2.25 12.49 -2.45
N VAL A 53 3.12 11.59 -2.00
CA VAL A 53 3.98 10.80 -2.87
C VAL A 53 3.50 9.36 -2.79
N CYS A 54 3.08 8.82 -3.94
CA CYS A 54 2.71 7.43 -4.07
C CYS A 54 3.83 6.65 -4.77
N VAL A 55 4.13 5.47 -4.25
CA VAL A 55 5.07 4.53 -4.87
C VAL A 55 4.42 3.17 -5.05
N ASP A 56 4.81 2.45 -6.10
CA ASP A 56 4.39 1.08 -6.31
C ASP A 56 5.54 0.12 -5.99
N VAL A 57 5.33 -0.69 -4.96
CA VAL A 57 6.27 -1.73 -4.51
C VAL A 57 5.80 -3.06 -5.05
N ASN A 58 6.67 -3.73 -5.82
CA ASN A 58 6.43 -5.07 -6.31
C ASN A 58 7.37 -6.04 -5.58
N GLN A 59 6.83 -6.79 -4.63
CA GLN A 59 7.58 -7.82 -3.90
C GLN A 59 6.77 -9.09 -3.77
N SER A 60 7.41 -10.23 -4.07
CA SER A 60 6.79 -11.56 -3.99
C SER A 60 5.43 -11.62 -4.71
N GLU A 61 5.38 -11.14 -5.96
CA GLU A 61 4.16 -11.10 -6.81
C GLU A 61 3.00 -10.29 -6.22
N THR A 62 3.30 -9.40 -5.27
CA THR A 62 2.34 -8.49 -4.64
C THR A 62 2.65 -7.06 -5.06
N ILE A 63 1.75 -6.47 -5.83
CA ILE A 63 1.81 -5.05 -6.20
C ILE A 63 1.07 -4.27 -5.11
N THR A 64 1.83 -3.45 -4.39
CA THR A 64 1.35 -2.63 -3.27
C THR A 64 1.62 -1.16 -3.60
N SER A 65 0.58 -0.34 -3.61
CA SER A 65 0.71 1.10 -3.70
C SER A 65 0.80 1.68 -2.29
N ILE A 66 1.81 2.51 -2.04
CA ILE A 66 2.05 3.18 -0.77
C ILE A 66 2.03 4.68 -1.03
N CYS A 67 1.04 5.39 -0.48
CA CYS A 67 0.92 6.83 -0.57
C CYS A 67 1.25 7.47 0.77
N ILE A 68 2.19 8.42 0.76
CA ILE A 68 2.65 9.13 1.94
C ILE A 68 2.23 10.58 1.84
N TYR A 69 1.59 11.06 2.91
CA TYR A 69 1.04 12.40 3.00
C TYR A 69 1.74 13.17 4.11
N ASN A 70 2.13 14.42 3.82
CA ASN A 70 2.56 15.37 4.84
C ASN A 70 1.35 15.97 5.61
N LYS A 71 0.53 15.09 6.17
CA LYS A 71 -0.69 15.39 6.93
C LYS A 71 -0.75 14.44 8.12
N THR A 72 -1.64 14.72 9.07
CA THR A 72 -1.88 13.80 10.18
C THR A 72 -2.60 12.53 9.71
N SER A 73 -2.33 11.42 10.40
CA SER A 73 -2.95 10.10 10.18
C SER A 73 -4.46 10.15 10.25
N ASP A 74 -5.06 10.84 11.23
CA ASP A 74 -6.53 10.92 11.35
C ASP A 74 -7.17 11.55 10.11
N LYS A 75 -6.57 12.64 9.62
CA LYS A 75 -7.07 13.34 8.43
C LYS A 75 -6.98 12.46 7.20
N VAL A 76 -5.84 11.79 7.00
CA VAL A 76 -5.61 10.97 5.81
C VAL A 76 -6.40 9.68 5.85
N ALA A 77 -6.52 9.06 7.03
CA ALA A 77 -7.39 7.91 7.24
C ALA A 77 -8.82 8.29 6.83
N ARG A 78 -9.35 9.40 7.32
CA ARG A 78 -10.69 9.91 6.94
C ARG A 78 -10.81 10.26 5.45
N ASP A 79 -9.83 10.98 4.90
CA ASP A 79 -9.79 11.34 3.47
C ASP A 79 -9.73 10.07 2.57
N ASN A 80 -9.28 8.93 3.10
CA ASN A 80 -9.21 7.63 2.41
C ASN A 80 -10.23 6.61 2.97
N GLY A 81 -11.36 7.07 3.52
CA GLY A 81 -12.50 6.21 3.85
C GLY A 81 -12.49 5.55 5.23
N PHE A 82 -11.48 5.77 6.08
CA PHE A 82 -11.53 5.29 7.46
C PHE A 82 -12.32 6.23 8.36
N ILE A 83 -13.38 5.72 8.98
CA ILE A 83 -14.33 6.49 9.79
C ILE A 83 -14.47 5.83 11.16
N LYS A 84 -14.67 6.61 12.22
CA LYS A 84 -15.02 6.05 13.53
C LYS A 84 -16.43 5.46 13.48
N TYR A 85 -16.64 4.28 14.04
CA TYR A 85 -17.94 3.63 14.11
C TYR A 85 -19.00 4.54 14.76
N GLY A 86 -18.63 5.30 15.79
CA GLY A 86 -19.50 6.26 16.44
C GLY A 86 -20.01 7.38 15.53
N GLU A 87 -19.27 7.71 14.47
CA GLU A 87 -19.62 8.72 13.46
C GLU A 87 -20.58 8.18 12.38
N LEU A 88 -20.85 6.88 12.33
CA LEU A 88 -21.80 6.28 11.39
C LEU A 88 -23.25 6.61 11.75
N SER A 89 -24.09 6.74 10.72
CA SER A 89 -25.55 6.79 10.88
C SER A 89 -26.10 5.46 11.44
N PRO A 90 -27.28 5.46 12.10
CA PRO A 90 -27.92 4.23 12.55
C PRO A 90 -28.08 3.18 11.44
N GLU A 91 -28.45 3.61 10.22
CA GLU A 91 -28.65 2.74 9.07
C GLU A 91 -27.34 2.10 8.56
N GLU A 92 -26.21 2.76 8.78
CA GLU A 92 -24.87 2.23 8.46
C GLU A 92 -24.40 1.26 9.54
N LYS A 93 -24.66 1.56 10.81
CA LYS A 93 -24.35 0.68 11.95
C LYS A 93 -25.05 -0.67 11.83
N ASP A 94 -26.27 -0.70 11.31
CA ASP A 94 -27.03 -1.95 11.11
C ASP A 94 -26.44 -2.88 10.02
N ARG A 95 -25.49 -2.40 9.20
CA ARG A 95 -24.88 -3.19 8.11
C ARG A 95 -23.68 -4.02 8.54
N ILE A 96 -23.15 -3.77 9.73
CA ILE A 96 -21.95 -4.42 10.26
C ILE A 96 -22.19 -4.86 11.70
N PRO A 97 -21.41 -5.82 12.22
CA PRO A 97 -21.49 -6.18 13.63
C PRO A 97 -21.26 -4.95 14.53
N PRO A 98 -21.96 -4.84 15.68
CA PRO A 98 -21.75 -3.72 16.60
C PRO A 98 -20.31 -3.62 17.09
N LEU A 99 -19.73 -2.43 17.01
CA LEU A 99 -18.38 -2.11 17.49
C LEU A 99 -18.42 -1.00 18.57
N SER A 100 -17.29 -0.72 19.20
CA SER A 100 -17.15 0.46 20.06
C SER A 100 -17.17 1.75 19.22
N ASP A 101 -17.66 2.86 19.77
CA ASP A 101 -17.74 4.12 19.03
C ASP A 101 -16.39 4.64 18.54
N ASP A 102 -15.30 4.28 19.22
CA ASP A 102 -13.93 4.63 18.82
C ASP A 102 -13.29 3.64 17.84
N ALA A 103 -13.93 2.50 17.55
CA ALA A 103 -13.42 1.56 16.54
C ALA A 103 -13.42 2.22 15.17
N LEU A 104 -12.39 1.97 14.36
CA LEU A 104 -12.39 2.39 12.97
C LEU A 104 -13.12 1.36 12.10
N VAL A 105 -13.73 1.86 11.04
CA VAL A 105 -14.29 1.07 9.93
C VAL A 105 -13.78 1.65 8.61
N TYR A 106 -13.76 0.86 7.55
CA TYR A 106 -13.45 1.34 6.21
C TYR A 106 -14.76 1.48 5.42
N PHE A 107 -15.03 2.68 4.93
CA PHE A 107 -16.19 3.02 4.13
C PHE A 107 -15.75 3.40 2.71
N GLU A 108 -16.20 2.62 1.74
CA GLU A 108 -16.07 2.99 0.34
C GLU A 108 -17.34 3.70 -0.14
N ALA A 109 -17.26 5.03 -0.23
CA ALA A 109 -18.38 5.88 -0.64
C ALA A 109 -18.93 5.52 -2.03
N GLY A 110 -18.06 5.15 -2.98
CA GLY A 110 -18.47 4.83 -4.36
C GLY A 110 -19.42 3.62 -4.47
N TYR A 111 -19.36 2.71 -3.50
CA TYR A 111 -20.18 1.49 -3.47
C TYR A 111 -21.10 1.42 -2.24
N SER A 112 -21.07 2.46 -1.37
CA SER A 112 -21.77 2.46 -0.08
C SER A 112 -21.48 1.20 0.76
N ALA A 113 -20.25 0.71 0.68
CA ALA A 113 -19.81 -0.53 1.30
C ALA A 113 -19.00 -0.26 2.57
N LEU A 114 -19.32 -0.99 3.64
CA LEU A 114 -18.67 -0.90 4.94
C LEU A 114 -17.93 -2.19 5.25
N TYR A 115 -16.72 -2.04 5.78
CA TYR A 115 -15.83 -3.14 6.11
C TYR A 115 -15.27 -2.95 7.52
N GLU A 116 -15.21 -4.07 8.26
CA GLU A 116 -14.51 -4.11 9.54
C GLU A 116 -13.02 -3.84 9.33
N VAL A 117 -12.43 -3.09 10.26
CA VAL A 117 -11.01 -2.79 10.27
C VAL A 117 -10.37 -3.52 11.43
N ARG A 118 -9.23 -4.15 11.17
CA ARG A 118 -8.40 -4.76 12.19
C ARG A 118 -7.26 -3.81 12.55
N GLU A 119 -7.01 -3.68 13.84
CA GLU A 119 -5.85 -2.97 14.36
C GLU A 119 -4.71 -3.95 14.68
N GLU A 120 -3.53 -3.69 14.16
CA GLU A 120 -2.32 -4.45 14.48
C GLU A 120 -1.09 -3.53 14.55
N LYS A 121 -0.17 -3.81 15.48
CA LYS A 121 1.12 -3.12 15.51
C LYS A 121 2.14 -3.82 14.60
N ILE A 122 2.62 -3.11 13.58
CA ILE A 122 3.62 -3.61 12.63
C ILE A 122 4.82 -2.67 12.58
N GLY A 123 5.95 -3.12 13.11
CA GLY A 123 7.17 -2.31 13.20
C GLY A 123 6.94 -1.05 14.04
N ASP A 124 7.15 0.12 13.45
CA ASP A 124 6.96 1.42 14.09
C ASP A 124 5.53 1.97 13.95
N PHE A 125 4.60 1.21 13.34
CA PHE A 125 3.26 1.67 12.98
C PHE A 125 2.16 0.92 13.73
N ILE A 126 1.09 1.63 14.05
CA ILE A 126 -0.24 1.04 14.25
C ILE A 126 -0.90 1.00 12.89
N VAL A 127 -1.32 -0.19 12.47
CA VAL A 127 -1.89 -0.47 11.16
C VAL A 127 -3.36 -0.77 11.34
N TYR A 128 -4.19 0.02 10.68
CA TYR A 128 -5.62 -0.17 10.57
C TYR A 128 -5.89 -0.75 9.19
N GLU A 129 -6.09 -2.06 9.09
CA GLU A 129 -6.26 -2.76 7.81
C GLU A 129 -7.69 -3.26 7.60
N ALA A 130 -8.18 -3.13 6.37
CA ALA A 130 -9.36 -3.84 5.89
C ALA A 130 -8.96 -4.69 4.68
N ASP A 131 -9.34 -5.97 4.72
CA ASP A 131 -9.16 -6.91 3.61
C ASP A 131 -10.51 -7.24 2.97
N ASN A 132 -10.47 -7.83 1.78
CA ASN A 132 -11.65 -8.14 0.96
C ASN A 132 -12.50 -6.90 0.61
N THR A 133 -11.90 -5.71 0.66
CA THR A 133 -12.53 -4.47 0.23
C THR A 133 -12.66 -4.45 -1.28
N LEU A 134 -13.78 -4.06 -1.88
CA LEU A 134 -13.88 -3.75 -3.32
C LEU A 134 -13.28 -4.78 -4.30
N CYS A 135 -13.25 -6.06 -3.90
CA CYS A 135 -12.77 -7.11 -4.75
C CYS A 135 -13.71 -7.27 -5.94
N ASP A 136 -13.21 -7.04 -7.14
CA ASP A 136 -13.94 -7.37 -8.34
C ASP A 136 -14.06 -8.89 -8.43
N ILE A 137 -15.28 -9.39 -8.20
CA ILE A 137 -15.66 -10.79 -8.35
C ILE A 137 -16.32 -11.05 -9.71
N SER A 138 -16.44 -10.04 -10.58
CA SER A 138 -17.10 -10.19 -11.86
C SER A 138 -16.22 -10.98 -12.83
N GLU A 139 -16.81 -11.95 -13.53
CA GLU A 139 -16.15 -12.67 -14.63
C GLU A 139 -16.07 -11.81 -15.92
N THR A 140 -16.39 -10.51 -15.82
CA THR A 140 -16.45 -9.63 -16.98
C THR A 140 -15.05 -9.14 -17.36
N SER A 141 -14.81 -8.99 -18.67
CA SER A 141 -13.51 -8.58 -19.22
C SER A 141 -13.09 -7.15 -18.86
N GLU A 142 -13.98 -6.36 -18.25
CA GLU A 142 -13.68 -5.05 -17.67
C GLU A 142 -12.92 -5.23 -16.37
N LYS A 143 -11.59 -5.40 -16.46
CA LYS A 143 -10.68 -5.42 -15.31
C LYS A 143 -10.74 -4.08 -14.57
N ARG A 144 -11.67 -3.91 -13.64
CA ARG A 144 -11.55 -2.85 -12.64
C ARG A 144 -10.36 -3.22 -11.74
N PRO A 145 -9.55 -2.25 -11.29
CA PRO A 145 -8.56 -2.55 -10.28
C PRO A 145 -9.28 -3.02 -9.02
N ALA A 146 -9.21 -4.33 -8.73
CA ALA A 146 -9.73 -4.92 -7.52
C ALA A 146 -8.81 -4.55 -6.36
N VAL A 147 -8.99 -3.36 -5.78
CA VAL A 147 -8.27 -2.96 -4.57
C VAL A 147 -8.85 -3.76 -3.41
N CYS A 148 -8.35 -4.98 -3.25
CA CYS A 148 -8.80 -5.99 -2.29
C CYS A 148 -8.23 -5.84 -0.88
N TYR A 149 -7.36 -4.87 -0.68
CA TYR A 149 -6.72 -4.59 0.59
C TYR A 149 -6.44 -3.10 0.70
N VAL A 150 -6.74 -2.53 1.85
CA VAL A 150 -6.42 -1.15 2.23
C VAL A 150 -5.91 -1.11 3.67
N ALA A 151 -4.97 -0.21 3.93
CA ALA A 151 -4.53 0.05 5.29
C ALA A 151 -4.14 1.51 5.50
N ALA A 152 -4.52 2.05 6.66
CA ALA A 152 -4.03 3.33 7.17
C ALA A 152 -2.99 3.07 8.28
N LEU A 153 -1.85 3.75 8.20
CA LEU A 153 -0.73 3.59 9.12
C LEU A 153 -0.54 4.88 9.92
N ALA A 154 -0.54 4.73 11.24
CA ALA A 154 -0.20 5.78 12.20
C ALA A 154 1.13 5.46 12.88
N ILE A 155 1.98 6.46 13.13
CA ILE A 155 3.23 6.24 13.86
C ILE A 155 2.90 5.85 15.30
N SER A 156 3.35 4.68 15.77
CA SER A 156 3.02 4.14 17.11
C SER A 156 3.40 5.10 18.25
N LYS A 157 4.52 5.84 18.10
CA LYS A 157 5.00 6.78 19.12
C LYS A 157 4.27 8.12 19.09
N LYS A 158 3.61 8.46 17.98
CA LYS A 158 2.91 9.75 17.74
C LYS A 158 1.77 9.52 16.74
N THR A 159 0.66 8.97 17.23
CA THR A 159 -0.42 8.42 16.42
C THR A 159 -1.24 9.47 15.66
N ASN A 160 -1.04 10.76 15.90
CA ASN A 160 -1.68 11.88 15.18
C ASN A 160 -0.66 12.93 14.74
N SER A 161 0.48 12.49 14.21
CA SER A 161 1.53 13.35 13.66
C SER A 161 1.82 12.96 12.21
N PRO A 162 2.24 13.93 11.37
CA PRO A 162 2.81 13.59 10.07
C PRO A 162 4.01 12.63 10.22
N PRO A 163 4.23 11.74 9.23
CA PRO A 163 3.47 11.59 7.99
C PRO A 163 2.37 10.54 8.16
N ALA A 164 1.29 10.68 7.41
CA ALA A 164 0.32 9.61 7.28
C ALA A 164 0.67 8.73 6.09
N ILE A 165 0.50 7.42 6.24
CA ILE A 165 0.77 6.47 5.16
C ILE A 165 -0.52 5.68 4.89
N PHE A 166 -0.93 5.64 3.63
CA PHE A 166 -2.01 4.82 3.14
C PHE A 166 -1.44 3.76 2.20
N VAL A 167 -1.90 2.53 2.38
CA VAL A 167 -1.45 1.37 1.60
C VAL A 167 -2.68 0.77 0.93
N SER A 168 -2.57 0.49 -0.37
CA SER A 168 -3.58 -0.27 -1.10
C SER A 168 -2.92 -1.35 -1.94
N ALA A 169 -3.59 -2.48 -2.11
CA ALA A 169 -3.03 -3.60 -2.87
C ALA A 169 -4.11 -4.43 -3.55
N VAL A 170 -3.70 -5.10 -4.63
CA VAL A 170 -4.53 -6.08 -5.35
C VAL A 170 -4.18 -7.49 -4.85
N ILE A 171 -5.04 -8.04 -4.01
CA ILE A 171 -4.99 -9.44 -3.56
C ILE A 171 -6.10 -10.26 -4.22
N GLU A 172 -6.06 -11.58 -4.08
CA GLU A 172 -7.12 -12.44 -4.59
C GLU A 172 -8.46 -12.16 -3.89
N PRO A 173 -9.60 -12.26 -4.62
CA PRO A 173 -10.91 -12.15 -4.00
C PRO A 173 -11.15 -13.25 -2.95
N PRO A 174 -12.13 -13.05 -2.04
CA PRO A 174 -12.47 -14.08 -1.06
C PRO A 174 -12.98 -15.35 -1.73
N THR A 175 -12.71 -16.49 -1.08
CA THR A 175 -13.28 -17.79 -1.45
C THR A 175 -14.79 -17.84 -1.19
N PRO A 176 -15.54 -18.76 -1.82
CA PRO A 176 -16.93 -19.01 -1.47
C PRO A 176 -17.11 -19.19 0.04
N GLY A 177 -17.98 -18.38 0.65
CA GLY A 177 -18.12 -18.31 2.11
C GLY A 177 -17.35 -17.15 2.77
N GLY A 178 -16.77 -16.23 1.98
CA GLY A 178 -16.22 -14.95 2.46
C GLY A 178 -14.84 -15.04 3.11
N ARG A 179 -14.17 -16.20 3.06
CA ARG A 179 -12.86 -16.40 3.68
C ARG A 179 -11.72 -16.10 2.71
N LEU A 180 -10.62 -15.57 3.23
CA LEU A 180 -9.40 -15.44 2.44
C LEU A 180 -8.88 -16.82 2.02
N GLY A 181 -8.47 -16.94 0.76
CA GLY A 181 -7.74 -18.12 0.30
C GLY A 181 -6.25 -18.04 0.68
N LYS A 182 -5.55 -19.17 0.66
CA LYS A 182 -4.11 -19.26 0.98
C LYS A 182 -3.24 -18.26 0.22
N LYS A 183 -3.61 -17.95 -1.03
CA LYS A 183 -2.86 -16.99 -1.87
C LYS A 183 -3.07 -15.55 -1.40
N ALA A 184 -4.30 -15.17 -1.08
CA ALA A 184 -4.62 -13.87 -0.49
C ALA A 184 -3.91 -13.68 0.86
N GLU A 185 -3.93 -14.70 1.72
CA GLU A 185 -3.20 -14.70 3.00
C GLU A 185 -1.69 -14.51 2.80
N ALA A 186 -1.09 -15.21 1.83
CA ALA A 186 0.33 -15.05 1.51
C ALA A 186 0.67 -13.63 1.05
N LYS A 187 -0.21 -13.00 0.25
CA LYS A 187 -0.05 -11.60 -0.16
C LYS A 187 -0.20 -10.63 1.00
N ILE A 188 -1.19 -10.80 1.88
CA ILE A 188 -1.33 -9.99 3.10
C ILE A 188 -0.05 -10.08 3.94
N ASN A 189 0.50 -11.29 4.13
CA ASN A 189 1.77 -11.46 4.83
C ASN A 189 2.96 -10.79 4.11
N SER A 190 2.93 -10.68 2.77
CA SER A 190 3.89 -9.89 2.00
C SER A 190 3.74 -8.40 2.28
N ILE A 191 2.51 -7.88 2.26
CA ILE A 191 2.20 -6.47 2.56
C ILE A 191 2.67 -6.12 3.98
N LYS A 192 2.41 -6.97 4.97
CA LYS A 192 2.87 -6.76 6.35
C LYS A 192 4.40 -6.71 6.45
N ARG A 193 5.13 -7.52 5.66
CA ARG A 193 6.60 -7.45 5.56
C ARG A 193 7.07 -6.14 4.90
N ILE A 194 6.40 -5.70 3.84
CA ILE A 194 6.65 -4.41 3.18
C ILE A 194 6.47 -3.27 4.19
N ILE A 195 5.33 -3.21 4.90
CA ILE A 195 5.04 -2.21 5.93
C ILE A 195 6.13 -2.21 7.02
N LYS A 196 6.50 -3.38 7.54
CA LYS A 196 7.53 -3.53 8.57
C LYS A 196 8.91 -3.00 8.13
N SER A 197 9.19 -3.02 6.83
CA SER A 197 10.45 -2.55 6.25
C SER A 197 10.53 -1.02 6.15
N ILE A 198 9.41 -0.32 6.17
CA ILE A 198 9.37 1.15 6.16
C ILE A 198 10.02 1.68 7.45
N LYS A 199 10.91 2.66 7.32
CA LYS A 199 11.55 3.33 8.46
C LYS A 199 11.29 4.82 8.42
N ILE A 200 11.16 5.41 9.60
CA ILE A 200 11.08 6.85 9.80
C ILE A 200 12.36 7.28 10.51
N ALA A 201 13.11 8.17 9.89
CA ALA A 201 14.27 8.85 10.45
C ALA A 201 13.94 10.32 10.72
N ARG A 202 14.54 10.86 11.78
CA ARG A 202 14.48 12.26 12.18
C ARG A 202 15.87 12.70 12.62
#